data_AF-A0A7C6J7S9-F1
#
_entry.id   AF-A0A7C6J7S9-F1
#
_cell.length_a   1.000
_cell.length_b   1.000
_cell.length_c   1.000
_cell.angle_alpha   90.00
_cell.angle_beta   90.00
_cell.angle_gamma   90.00
#
_symmetry.space_group_name_H-M   'P 1'
#
loop_
_entity.id
_entity.type
_entity.pdbx_description
1 polymer ?
#
loop_
_entity_poly.entity_id
_entity_poly.type
_entity_poly.pdbx_seq_one_letter_code
_entity_poly.pdbx_strand_id
1 'polypeptide(L)'
;MPPAGKLLNYAGRLVILWLLVSLWPLSAAAGPDPKDNILIFWTENERLKAVTLMSAQNYGEPVGIVAIPVFIRVRCGSGDSAVVTISEAYSRLGRQGLTAILEELFQVPIGGYLTMDQSTLKKASDIVGPVVMENKLTTMVDIFEGNYTSGVIDPQSEIRHLAAALVEPRVLIKAPKVVRIIITEVNTNLGLTNIWHIYRAIEERGPGILQKKALTGRDYFVGNSRYRDVSPEDWVSVLSEVKGV
;
A
#
# COMPACT_ATOMS: atom_id res chain seq x y z
N MET A 1 33.63 -36.57 -33.57
CA MET A 1 33.55 -35.28 -34.28
C MET A 1 32.12 -35.03 -34.75
N PRO A 2 31.38 -34.14 -34.07
CA PRO A 2 30.27 -33.35 -34.63
C PRO A 2 30.57 -31.82 -34.53
N PRO A 3 29.82 -30.95 -35.23
CA PRO A 3 30.38 -29.74 -35.83
C PRO A 3 30.44 -28.50 -34.93
N ALA A 4 31.52 -27.73 -35.12
CA ALA A 4 31.94 -26.51 -34.43
C ALA A 4 31.13 -25.25 -34.78
N GLY A 5 29.79 -25.35 -34.82
CA GLY A 5 28.93 -24.25 -35.30
C GLY A 5 27.96 -23.64 -34.27
N LYS A 6 27.91 -24.13 -33.02
CA LYS A 6 26.88 -23.72 -32.04
C LYS A 6 27.39 -23.40 -30.63
N LEU A 7 28.69 -23.23 -30.45
CA LEU A 7 29.29 -22.87 -29.14
C LEU A 7 29.65 -21.39 -29.00
N LEU A 8 29.57 -20.59 -30.08
CA LEU A 8 29.96 -19.17 -30.07
C LEU A 8 28.84 -18.20 -29.66
N ASN A 9 27.60 -18.66 -29.47
CA ASN A 9 26.47 -17.79 -29.07
C ASN A 9 26.11 -17.86 -27.57
N TYR A 10 26.77 -18.74 -26.80
CA TYR A 10 26.51 -18.86 -25.35
C TYR A 10 27.59 -18.19 -24.49
N ALA A 11 28.80 -17.99 -25.02
CA ALA A 11 29.88 -17.33 -24.29
C ALA A 11 29.68 -15.80 -24.15
N GLY A 12 29.03 -15.14 -25.12
CA GLY A 12 28.80 -13.70 -25.09
C GLY A 12 27.69 -13.24 -24.13
N ARG A 13 26.78 -14.12 -23.72
CA ARG A 13 25.67 -13.79 -22.79
C ARG A 13 26.03 -13.98 -21.32
N LEU A 14 27.02 -14.83 -21.01
CA LEU A 14 27.51 -15.02 -19.64
C LEU A 14 28.45 -13.90 -19.18
N VAL A 15 29.20 -13.28 -20.09
CA VAL A 15 30.14 -12.19 -19.76
C VAL A 15 29.40 -10.87 -19.45
N ILE A 16 28.27 -10.60 -20.09
CA ILE A 16 27.43 -9.41 -19.78
C ILE A 16 26.67 -9.59 -18.46
N LEU A 17 26.26 -10.81 -18.12
CA LEU A 17 25.65 -11.12 -16.82
C LEU A 17 26.66 -11.05 -15.67
N TRP A 18 27.93 -11.43 -15.90
CA TRP A 18 29.00 -11.31 -14.91
C TRP A 18 29.45 -9.85 -14.70
N LEU A 19 29.54 -9.04 -15.77
CA LEU A 19 29.91 -7.62 -15.67
C LEU A 19 28.84 -6.73 -15.00
N LEU A 20 27.56 -7.14 -15.03
CA LEU A 20 26.49 -6.46 -14.30
C LEU A 20 26.38 -6.88 -12.82
N VAL A 21 26.92 -8.06 -12.47
CA VAL A 21 27.00 -8.54 -11.07
C VAL A 21 28.26 -8.03 -10.36
N SER A 22 29.34 -7.75 -11.09
CA SER A 22 30.62 -7.29 -10.52
C SER A 22 30.72 -5.78 -10.24
N LEU A 23 29.65 -5.01 -10.46
CA LEU A 23 29.57 -3.58 -10.12
C LEU A 23 28.57 -3.31 -8.98
N TRP A 24 28.11 -4.34 -8.28
CA TRP A 24 27.51 -4.16 -6.97
C TRP A 24 28.59 -3.70 -5.99
N PRO A 25 28.50 -2.51 -5.35
CA PRO A 25 29.06 -2.43 -4.03
C PRO A 25 28.31 -3.50 -3.22
N LEU A 26 29.05 -4.34 -2.49
CA LEU A 26 28.48 -5.01 -1.32
C LEU A 26 27.90 -3.89 -0.46
N SER A 27 26.63 -3.57 -0.67
CA SER A 27 25.88 -2.79 0.29
C SER A 27 25.69 -3.76 1.43
N ALA A 28 26.43 -3.50 2.50
CA ALA A 28 26.12 -3.97 3.84
C ALA A 28 24.59 -3.93 4.02
N ALA A 29 24.00 -4.94 4.67
CA ALA A 29 22.57 -5.00 4.96
C ALA A 29 22.05 -3.60 5.29
N ALA A 30 21.39 -2.97 4.32
CA ALA A 30 20.86 -1.64 4.50
C ALA A 30 19.79 -1.80 5.57
N GLY A 31 19.82 -0.95 6.60
CA GLY A 31 18.66 -0.80 7.47
C GLY A 31 17.42 -0.51 6.61
N PRO A 32 16.20 -0.70 7.17
CA PRO A 32 14.96 -0.49 6.43
C PRO A 32 15.03 0.83 5.64
N ASP A 33 14.79 0.81 4.33
CA ASP A 33 14.69 2.05 3.56
C ASP A 33 13.45 2.76 4.12
N PRO A 34 13.53 4.03 4.54
CA PRO A 34 12.34 4.77 4.96
C PRO A 34 11.19 4.67 3.94
N LYS A 35 11.48 4.50 2.65
CA LYS A 35 10.48 4.31 1.59
C LYS A 35 9.82 2.93 1.55
N ASP A 36 10.26 1.99 2.37
CA ASP A 36 9.59 0.70 2.55
C ASP A 36 8.26 0.85 3.29
N ASN A 37 8.13 1.89 4.12
CA ASN A 37 6.88 2.26 4.77
C ASN A 37 6.22 3.41 4.01
N ILE A 38 5.02 3.14 3.51
CA ILE A 38 4.28 4.01 2.60
C ILE A 38 2.92 4.31 3.20
N LEU A 39 2.63 5.58 3.46
CA LEU A 39 1.28 6.02 3.80
C LEU A 39 0.46 6.29 2.54
N ILE A 40 -0.70 5.64 2.47
CA ILE A 40 -1.68 5.83 1.42
C ILE A 40 -2.85 6.62 2.01
N PHE A 41 -3.02 7.85 1.52
CA PHE A 41 -4.11 8.75 1.91
C PHE A 41 -5.20 8.70 0.84
N TRP A 42 -6.40 8.31 1.25
CA TRP A 42 -7.58 8.32 0.40
C TRP A 42 -8.39 9.57 0.69
N THR A 43 -8.55 10.43 -0.31
CA THR A 43 -9.25 11.71 -0.14
C THR A 43 -10.48 11.82 -1.02
N GLU A 44 -11.39 12.71 -0.64
CA GLU A 44 -12.48 13.18 -1.48
C GLU A 44 -12.60 14.69 -1.29
N ASN A 45 -12.30 15.46 -2.33
CA ASN A 45 -12.29 16.92 -2.26
C ASN A 45 -11.42 17.42 -1.09
N GLU A 46 -10.17 16.91 -1.00
CA GLU A 46 -9.19 17.20 0.06
C GLU A 46 -9.54 16.67 1.47
N ARG A 47 -10.76 16.16 1.69
CA ARG A 47 -11.13 15.52 2.95
C ARG A 47 -10.59 14.09 3.00
N LEU A 48 -9.97 13.73 4.12
CA LEU A 48 -9.49 12.37 4.36
C LEU A 48 -10.65 11.39 4.59
N LYS A 49 -10.74 10.34 3.76
CA LYS A 49 -11.70 9.22 3.90
C LYS A 49 -11.08 8.02 4.60
N ALA A 50 -9.84 7.70 4.27
CA ALA A 50 -9.11 6.57 4.86
C ALA A 50 -7.59 6.80 4.81
N VAL A 51 -6.88 6.15 5.72
CA VAL A 51 -5.41 6.06 5.70
C VAL A 51 -5.03 4.60 5.80
N THR A 52 -4.02 4.22 5.04
CA THR A 52 -3.43 2.89 5.11
C THR A 52 -1.92 3.03 5.22
N LEU A 53 -1.29 2.27 6.11
CA LEU A 53 0.15 2.09 6.13
C LEU A 53 0.50 0.79 5.41
N MET A 54 1.27 0.87 4.34
CA MET A 54 1.84 -0.27 3.65
C MET A 54 3.32 -0.39 4.01
N SER A 55 3.79 -1.60 4.31
CA SER A 55 5.19 -1.89 4.59
C SER A 55 5.68 -2.99 3.66
N ALA A 56 6.71 -2.69 2.87
CA ALA A 56 7.32 -3.57 1.89
C ALA A 56 8.84 -3.55 2.06
N GLN A 57 9.34 -4.22 3.11
CA GLN A 57 10.74 -4.13 3.56
C GLN A 57 11.75 -4.80 2.62
N ASN A 58 11.40 -5.90 1.96
CA ASN A 58 12.31 -6.62 1.06
C ASN A 58 11.59 -7.39 -0.04
N TYR A 59 12.30 -7.61 -1.15
CA TYR A 59 11.86 -8.55 -2.17
C TYR A 59 11.80 -9.97 -1.60
N GLY A 60 10.62 -10.59 -1.57
CA GLY A 60 10.45 -11.94 -1.03
C GLY A 60 9.83 -12.01 0.37
N GLU A 61 9.60 -10.88 1.04
CA GLU A 61 8.82 -10.82 2.29
C GLU A 61 7.34 -10.53 2.03
N PRO A 62 6.43 -10.80 3.00
CA PRO A 62 5.06 -10.34 2.93
C PRO A 62 4.98 -8.81 2.85
N VAL A 63 4.00 -8.30 2.10
CA VAL A 63 3.66 -6.87 2.09
C VAL A 63 2.58 -6.66 3.14
N GLY A 64 2.96 -6.01 4.24
CA GLY A 64 2.08 -5.71 5.36
C GLY A 64 1.24 -4.45 5.08
N ILE A 65 -0.05 -4.50 5.40
CA ILE A 65 -1.01 -3.43 5.14
C ILE A 65 -1.85 -3.22 6.39
N VAL A 66 -1.73 -2.05 7.00
CA VAL A 66 -2.52 -1.65 8.18
C VAL A 66 -3.52 -0.59 7.76
N ALA A 67 -4.82 -0.92 7.80
CA ALA A 67 -5.89 0.06 7.63
C ALA A 67 -6.09 0.86 8.92
N ILE A 68 -6.05 2.19 8.83
CA ILE A 68 -6.12 3.11 9.97
C ILE A 68 -7.45 3.88 9.89
N PRO A 69 -8.44 3.52 10.71
CA PRO A 69 -9.71 4.24 10.75
C PRO A 69 -9.56 5.73 11.08
N VAL A 70 -10.24 6.60 10.32
CA VAL A 70 -10.12 8.06 10.46
C VAL A 70 -10.73 8.63 11.75
N PHE A 71 -11.53 7.83 12.47
CA PHE A 71 -12.16 8.18 13.74
C PHE A 71 -11.33 7.79 14.97
N ILE A 72 -10.13 7.22 14.78
CA ILE A 72 -9.19 6.96 15.87
C ILE A 72 -8.73 8.28 16.48
N ARG A 73 -8.65 8.35 17.80
CA ARG A 73 -8.15 9.51 18.53
C ARG A 73 -6.64 9.46 18.68
N VAL A 74 -6.01 10.60 18.40
CA VAL A 74 -4.57 10.84 18.52
C VAL A 74 -4.32 12.16 19.22
N ARG A 75 -3.14 12.28 19.83
CA ARG A 75 -2.68 13.56 20.38
C ARG A 75 -2.07 14.39 19.25
N CYS A 76 -2.46 15.66 19.19
CA CYS A 76 -1.99 16.60 18.18
C CYS A 76 -1.21 17.73 18.85
N GLY A 77 0.06 17.89 18.48
CA GLY A 77 0.96 18.96 18.94
C GLY A 77 1.74 18.67 20.23
N SER A 78 2.82 19.43 20.45
CA SER A 78 3.65 19.38 21.66
C SER A 78 3.09 20.32 22.75
N GLY A 79 2.66 19.77 23.90
CA GLY A 79 2.09 20.54 25.01
C GLY A 79 0.83 19.90 25.58
N ASP A 80 -0.13 20.70 26.04
CA ASP A 80 -1.47 20.27 26.48
C ASP A 80 -2.28 19.76 25.27
N SER A 81 -1.86 18.60 24.75
CA SER A 81 -2.15 18.10 23.41
C SER A 81 -3.65 17.86 23.24
N ALA A 82 -4.26 18.65 22.36
CA ALA A 82 -5.64 18.40 21.96
C ALA A 82 -5.76 16.97 21.42
N VAL A 83 -6.66 16.19 22.01
CA VAL A 83 -6.97 14.85 21.54
C VAL A 83 -8.03 14.96 20.45
N VAL A 84 -7.62 14.72 19.21
CA VAL A 84 -8.43 14.85 17.99
C VAL A 84 -8.47 13.52 17.25
N THR A 85 -9.39 13.37 16.31
CA THR A 85 -9.41 12.21 15.42
C THR A 85 -8.32 12.31 14.34
N ILE A 86 -7.96 11.17 13.72
CA ILE A 86 -7.08 11.14 12.54
C ILE A 86 -7.57 12.08 11.43
N SER A 87 -8.89 12.10 11.17
CA SER A 87 -9.50 13.02 10.20
C SER A 87 -9.23 14.48 10.56
N GLU A 88 -9.44 14.85 11.82
CA GLU A 88 -9.24 16.23 12.29
C GLU A 88 -7.75 16.61 12.33
N ALA A 89 -6.88 15.68 12.71
CA ALA A 89 -5.43 15.88 12.67
C ALA A 89 -4.96 16.18 11.24
N TYR A 90 -5.45 15.41 10.24
CA TYR A 90 -5.14 15.68 8.83
C TYR A 90 -5.65 17.05 8.38
N SER A 91 -6.88 17.43 8.73
CA SER A 91 -7.43 18.74 8.37
C SER A 91 -6.65 19.90 8.99
N ARG A 92 -6.07 19.73 10.19
CA ARG A 92 -5.33 20.78 10.90
C ARG A 92 -3.87 20.88 10.48
N LEU A 93 -3.19 19.75 10.34
CA LEU A 93 -1.75 19.69 10.14
C LEU A 93 -1.34 19.31 8.72
N GLY A 94 -2.30 18.93 7.88
CA GLY A 94 -2.07 18.37 6.56
C GLY A 94 -1.39 16.99 6.62
N ARG A 95 -1.00 16.53 5.42
CA ARG A 95 -0.32 15.24 5.22
C ARG A 95 0.94 15.10 6.07
N GLN A 96 1.83 16.10 6.05
CA GLN A 96 3.13 16.02 6.71
C GLN A 96 2.99 15.87 8.23
N GLY A 97 2.10 16.65 8.86
CA GLY A 97 1.92 16.55 10.31
C GLY A 97 1.23 15.25 10.73
N LEU A 98 0.26 14.75 9.95
CA LEU A 98 -0.31 13.42 10.23
C LEU A 98 0.75 12.31 10.04
N THR A 99 1.62 12.42 9.03
CA THR A 99 2.74 11.47 8.87
C THR A 99 3.61 11.43 10.12
N ALA A 100 4.03 12.58 10.65
CA ALA A 100 4.86 12.64 11.86
C ALA A 100 4.18 11.99 13.08
N ILE A 101 2.88 12.25 13.29
CA ILE A 101 2.11 11.59 14.36
C ILE A 101 2.11 10.07 14.18
N LEU A 102 1.90 9.58 12.96
CA LEU A 102 1.87 8.15 12.68
C LEU A 102 3.26 7.50 12.80
N GLU A 103 4.34 8.19 12.42
CA GLU A 103 5.71 7.72 12.65
C GLU A 103 5.99 7.51 14.14
N GLU A 104 5.57 8.46 14.99
CA GLU A 104 5.70 8.34 16.45
C GLU A 104 4.88 7.17 17.01
N LEU A 105 3.64 7.01 16.55
CA LEU A 105 2.73 5.95 17.04
C LEU A 105 3.17 4.54 16.61
N PHE A 106 3.57 4.37 15.36
CA PHE A 106 4.04 3.09 14.84
C PHE A 106 5.51 2.80 15.15
N GLN A 107 6.26 3.80 15.64
CA GLN A 107 7.69 3.71 15.91
C GLN A 107 8.51 3.24 14.70
N VAL A 108 8.13 3.68 13.50
CA VAL A 108 8.84 3.39 12.25
C VAL A 108 8.95 4.65 11.40
N PRO A 109 10.08 4.85 10.69
CA PRO A 109 10.18 5.92 9.71
C PRO A 109 9.25 5.65 8.52
N ILE A 110 8.56 6.68 8.05
CA ILE A 110 7.63 6.64 6.92
C ILE A 110 8.12 7.64 5.86
N GLY A 111 8.95 7.14 4.96
CA GLY A 111 9.53 7.92 3.86
C GLY A 111 8.66 7.94 2.60
N GLY A 112 7.73 7.00 2.43
CA GLY A 112 6.84 6.93 1.27
C GLY A 112 5.46 7.52 1.54
N TYR A 113 4.89 8.23 0.56
CA TYR A 113 3.47 8.55 0.58
C TYR A 113 2.82 8.50 -0.80
N LEU A 114 1.52 8.25 -0.78
CA LEU A 114 0.64 8.29 -1.94
C LEU A 114 -0.69 8.92 -1.52
N THR A 115 -1.13 9.98 -2.19
CA THR A 115 -2.46 10.56 -1.98
C THR A 115 -3.30 10.34 -3.23
N MET A 116 -4.38 9.57 -3.09
CA MET A 116 -5.33 9.29 -4.16
C MET A 116 -6.70 9.88 -3.83
N ASP A 117 -7.18 10.76 -4.71
CA ASP A 117 -8.53 11.28 -4.63
C ASP A 117 -9.56 10.31 -5.24
N GLN A 118 -10.78 10.32 -4.70
CA GLN A 118 -11.91 9.55 -5.18
C GLN A 118 -12.13 9.70 -6.69
N SER A 119 -11.94 10.92 -7.23
CA SER A 119 -12.09 11.17 -8.67
C SER A 119 -11.04 10.44 -9.50
N THR A 120 -9.79 10.37 -9.02
CA THR A 120 -8.71 9.61 -9.64
C THR A 120 -8.96 8.11 -9.55
N LEU A 121 -9.41 7.61 -8.39
CA LEU A 121 -9.83 6.20 -8.24
C LEU A 121 -10.95 5.85 -9.22
N LYS A 122 -11.94 6.73 -9.39
CA LYS A 122 -13.03 6.53 -10.34
C LYS A 122 -12.53 6.42 -11.78
N LYS A 123 -11.63 7.33 -12.22
CA LYS A 123 -11.03 7.24 -13.56
C LYS A 123 -10.25 5.94 -13.76
N ALA A 124 -9.48 5.50 -12.76
CA ALA A 124 -8.77 4.24 -12.81
C ALA A 124 -9.74 3.04 -12.89
N SER A 125 -10.83 3.08 -12.12
CA SER A 125 -11.91 2.09 -12.14
C SER A 125 -12.57 2.01 -13.51
N ASP A 126 -12.86 3.15 -14.14
CA ASP A 126 -13.47 3.22 -15.46
C ASP A 126 -12.55 2.62 -16.54
N ILE A 127 -11.22 2.75 -16.41
CA ILE A 127 -10.25 2.10 -17.31
C ILE A 127 -10.23 0.59 -17.09
N VAL A 128 -9.99 0.13 -15.86
CA VAL A 128 -9.93 -1.30 -15.53
C VAL A 128 -11.22 -1.99 -15.96
N GLY A 129 -12.36 -1.32 -15.76
CA GLY A 129 -13.68 -1.84 -15.98
C GLY A 129 -14.13 -2.74 -14.81
N PRO A 130 -15.24 -3.47 -15.00
CA PRO A 130 -15.76 -4.35 -13.97
C PRO A 130 -14.77 -5.46 -13.59
N VAL A 131 -14.66 -5.72 -12.29
CA VAL A 131 -13.89 -6.81 -11.71
C VAL A 131 -14.85 -7.79 -11.03
N VAL A 132 -14.45 -9.06 -10.95
CA VAL A 132 -15.26 -10.09 -10.28
C VAL A 132 -14.76 -10.26 -8.85
N MET A 133 -15.62 -9.98 -7.88
CA MET A 133 -15.37 -10.20 -6.45
C MET A 133 -16.44 -11.14 -5.92
N GLU A 134 -16.04 -12.26 -5.30
CA GLU A 134 -16.99 -13.24 -4.74
C GLU A 134 -18.12 -13.63 -5.72
N ASN A 135 -17.76 -13.88 -6.99
CA ASN A 135 -18.68 -14.18 -8.10
C ASN A 135 -19.68 -13.07 -8.47
N LYS A 136 -19.48 -11.83 -8.01
CA LYS A 136 -20.25 -10.64 -8.40
C LYS A 136 -19.40 -9.70 -9.23
N LEU A 137 -19.98 -9.17 -10.31
CA LEU A 137 -19.40 -8.06 -11.06
C LEU A 137 -19.54 -6.78 -10.24
N THR A 138 -18.43 -6.11 -9.98
CA THR A 138 -18.36 -4.88 -9.20
C THR A 138 -17.31 -3.94 -9.79
N THR A 139 -17.26 -2.70 -9.32
CA THR A 139 -16.21 -1.75 -9.68
C THR A 139 -15.15 -1.63 -8.59
N MET A 140 -13.97 -1.09 -8.91
CA MET A 140 -12.96 -0.82 -7.87
C MET A 140 -13.50 0.19 -6.85
N VAL A 141 -14.26 1.19 -7.30
CA VAL A 141 -14.90 2.18 -6.42
C VAL A 141 -15.79 1.49 -5.39
N ASP A 142 -16.69 0.60 -5.83
CA ASP A 142 -17.61 -0.10 -4.92
C ASP A 142 -16.88 -1.01 -3.92
N ILE A 143 -15.73 -1.57 -4.31
CA ILE A 143 -14.87 -2.36 -3.41
C ILE A 143 -14.27 -1.45 -2.33
N PHE A 144 -13.67 -0.33 -2.73
CA PHE A 144 -13.05 0.61 -1.78
C PHE A 144 -14.06 1.25 -0.82
N GLU A 145 -15.30 1.42 -1.26
CA GLU A 145 -16.39 1.94 -0.41
C GLU A 145 -17.08 0.86 0.44
N GLY A 146 -16.77 -0.41 0.21
CA GLY A 146 -17.45 -1.53 0.88
C GLY A 146 -18.90 -1.71 0.44
N ASN A 147 -19.30 -1.12 -0.68
CA ASN A 147 -20.69 -1.14 -1.19
C ASN A 147 -21.02 -2.39 -2.02
N TYR A 148 -20.02 -3.23 -2.33
CA TYR A 148 -20.20 -4.42 -3.18
C TYR A 148 -20.85 -5.62 -2.46
N THR A 149 -20.92 -5.59 -1.13
CA THR A 149 -21.55 -6.64 -0.32
C THR A 149 -22.17 -6.06 0.95
N SER A 150 -23.22 -6.71 1.45
CA SER A 150 -23.95 -6.32 2.65
C SER A 150 -23.44 -7.00 3.94
N GLY A 151 -22.43 -7.86 3.83
CA GLY A 151 -21.87 -8.64 4.95
C GLY A 151 -20.59 -8.03 5.55
N VAL A 152 -20.15 -8.58 6.68
CA VAL A 152 -18.82 -8.29 7.25
C VAL A 152 -17.77 -8.94 6.34
N ILE A 153 -16.93 -8.10 5.75
CA ILE A 153 -15.86 -8.54 4.85
C ILE A 153 -14.60 -8.78 5.68
N ASP A 154 -13.97 -9.93 5.47
CA ASP A 154 -12.60 -10.17 5.93
C ASP A 154 -11.63 -9.31 5.08
N PRO A 155 -10.93 -8.31 5.68
CA PRO A 155 -10.04 -7.42 4.93
C PRO A 155 -8.94 -8.17 4.17
N GLN A 156 -8.51 -9.32 4.71
CA GLN A 156 -7.48 -10.15 4.11
C GLN A 156 -7.96 -10.84 2.82
N SER A 157 -9.17 -11.37 2.82
CA SER A 157 -9.79 -12.00 1.65
C SER A 157 -10.12 -10.97 0.58
N GLU A 158 -10.61 -9.79 0.97
CA GLU A 158 -10.90 -8.68 0.05
C GLU A 158 -9.66 -8.27 -0.75
N ILE A 159 -8.53 -8.01 -0.08
CA ILE A 159 -7.33 -7.54 -0.76
C ILE A 159 -6.72 -8.60 -1.68
N ARG A 160 -6.84 -9.89 -1.31
CA ARG A 160 -6.36 -10.99 -2.14
C ARG A 160 -7.19 -11.16 -3.40
N HIS A 161 -8.51 -11.11 -3.31
CA HIS A 161 -9.39 -11.19 -4.47
C HIS A 161 -9.20 -9.99 -5.41
N LEU A 162 -9.07 -8.78 -4.86
CA LEU A 162 -8.78 -7.60 -5.65
C LEU A 162 -7.43 -7.72 -6.37
N ALA A 163 -6.38 -8.11 -5.67
CA ALA A 163 -5.06 -8.30 -6.28
C ALA A 163 -5.07 -9.39 -7.35
N ALA A 164 -5.80 -10.50 -7.14
CA ALA A 164 -5.99 -11.54 -8.15
C ALA A 164 -6.69 -11.00 -9.42
N ALA A 165 -7.74 -10.19 -9.26
CA ALA A 165 -8.43 -9.58 -10.39
C ALA A 165 -7.54 -8.59 -11.16
N LEU A 166 -6.66 -7.88 -10.48
CA LEU A 166 -5.76 -6.89 -11.09
C LEU A 166 -4.62 -7.50 -11.92
N VAL A 167 -4.26 -8.76 -11.67
CA VAL A 167 -3.26 -9.50 -12.46
C VAL A 167 -3.85 -10.31 -13.61
N GLU A 168 -5.17 -10.23 -13.84
CA GLU A 168 -5.80 -10.89 -14.99
C GLU A 168 -5.31 -10.29 -16.33
N PRO A 169 -5.08 -11.12 -17.37
CA PRO A 169 -4.54 -10.64 -18.66
C PRO A 169 -5.30 -9.46 -19.27
N ARG A 170 -6.64 -9.46 -19.14
CA ARG A 170 -7.50 -8.38 -19.65
C ARG A 170 -7.28 -7.04 -18.94
N VAL A 171 -6.86 -7.06 -17.67
CA VAL A 171 -6.53 -5.88 -16.89
C VAL A 171 -5.09 -5.45 -17.17
N LEU A 172 -4.17 -6.40 -17.31
CA LEU A 172 -2.76 -6.12 -17.62
C LEU A 172 -2.58 -5.34 -18.92
N ILE A 173 -3.36 -5.64 -19.96
CA ILE A 173 -3.34 -4.87 -21.23
C ILE A 173 -3.68 -3.38 -21.00
N LYS A 174 -4.47 -3.08 -19.97
CA LYS A 174 -4.89 -1.72 -19.61
C LYS A 174 -3.97 -1.07 -18.58
N ALA A 175 -3.06 -1.81 -17.96
CA ALA A 175 -2.15 -1.32 -16.93
C ALA A 175 -1.37 -0.07 -17.34
N PRO A 176 -0.86 0.08 -18.58
CA PRO A 176 -0.16 1.32 -18.98
C PRO A 176 -1.03 2.58 -18.89
N LYS A 177 -2.34 2.46 -19.20
CA LYS A 177 -3.28 3.59 -19.10
C LYS A 177 -3.58 3.93 -17.64
N VAL A 178 -3.74 2.92 -16.78
CA VAL A 178 -3.94 3.09 -15.33
C VAL A 178 -2.70 3.74 -14.70
N VAL A 179 -1.51 3.23 -15.00
CA VAL A 179 -0.22 3.76 -14.53
C VAL A 179 -0.06 5.21 -14.94
N ARG A 180 -0.45 5.60 -16.16
CA ARG A 180 -0.42 7.00 -16.59
C ARG A 180 -1.29 7.90 -15.72
N ILE A 181 -2.52 7.49 -15.39
CA ILE A 181 -3.39 8.26 -14.47
C ILE A 181 -2.73 8.38 -13.11
N ILE A 182 -2.21 7.27 -12.57
CA ILE A 182 -1.53 7.29 -11.27
C ILE A 182 -0.35 8.27 -11.30
N ILE A 183 0.54 8.18 -12.28
CA ILE A 183 1.72 9.07 -12.35
C ILE A 183 1.33 10.55 -12.49
N THR A 184 0.22 10.86 -13.17
CA THR A 184 -0.14 12.25 -13.51
C THR A 184 -1.08 12.91 -12.50
N GLU A 185 -1.90 12.12 -11.79
CA GLU A 185 -2.95 12.66 -10.92
C GLU A 185 -2.74 12.29 -9.44
N VAL A 186 -1.87 11.32 -9.12
CA VAL A 186 -1.58 10.94 -7.74
C VAL A 186 -0.41 11.75 -7.22
N ASN A 187 -0.61 12.40 -6.08
CA ASN A 187 0.47 13.09 -5.38
C ASN A 187 1.30 12.07 -4.59
N THR A 188 2.54 11.82 -5.01
CA THR A 188 3.41 10.82 -4.40
C THR A 188 4.88 11.22 -4.52
N ASN A 189 5.69 10.80 -3.56
CA ASN A 189 7.16 10.86 -3.64
C ASN A 189 7.80 9.50 -4.00
N LEU A 190 6.98 8.51 -4.38
CA LEU A 190 7.46 7.21 -4.82
C LEU A 190 7.98 7.30 -6.25
N GLY A 191 9.18 6.76 -6.47
CA GLY A 191 9.70 6.57 -7.82
C GLY A 191 8.98 5.40 -8.52
N LEU A 192 9.01 5.40 -9.85
CA LEU A 192 8.48 4.28 -10.66
C LEU A 192 9.09 2.94 -10.26
N THR A 193 10.36 2.92 -9.85
CA THR A 193 11.05 1.71 -9.38
C THR A 193 10.38 1.10 -8.15
N ASN A 194 9.96 1.90 -7.17
CA ASN A 194 9.31 1.42 -5.95
C ASN A 194 7.94 0.83 -6.27
N ILE A 195 7.16 1.50 -7.11
CA ILE A 195 5.85 1.02 -7.56
C ILE A 195 5.99 -0.29 -8.36
N TRP A 196 6.97 -0.34 -9.26
CA TRP A 196 7.26 -1.52 -10.07
C TRP A 196 7.71 -2.72 -9.22
N HIS A 197 8.50 -2.48 -8.18
CA HIS A 197 8.95 -3.52 -7.26
C HIS A 197 7.78 -4.20 -6.53
N ILE A 198 6.83 -3.41 -6.03
CA ILE A 198 5.61 -3.93 -5.38
C ILE A 198 4.75 -4.71 -6.38
N TYR A 199 4.55 -4.16 -7.58
CA TYR A 199 3.79 -4.85 -8.63
C TYR A 199 4.41 -6.20 -8.99
N ARG A 200 5.72 -6.22 -9.24
CA ARG A 200 6.45 -7.44 -9.63
C ARG A 200 6.44 -8.49 -8.53
N ALA A 201 6.52 -8.09 -7.26
CA ALA A 201 6.40 -9.01 -6.13
C ALA A 201 5.03 -9.71 -6.12
N ILE A 202 3.94 -8.98 -6.37
CA ILE A 202 2.58 -9.53 -6.44
C ILE A 202 2.41 -10.42 -7.69
N GLU A 203 2.95 -10.02 -8.83
CA GLU A 203 2.89 -10.79 -10.07
C GLU A 203 3.62 -12.13 -9.94
N GLU A 204 4.86 -12.13 -9.43
CA GLU A 204 5.68 -13.35 -9.35
C GLU A 204 5.24 -14.32 -8.24
N ARG A 205 4.74 -13.81 -7.11
CA ARG A 205 4.42 -14.64 -5.93
C ARG A 205 2.93 -14.80 -5.68
N GLY A 206 2.11 -14.11 -6.47
CA GLY A 206 0.68 -14.07 -6.32
C GLY A 206 0.21 -13.19 -5.15
N PRO A 207 -1.11 -12.99 -5.03
CA PRO A 207 -1.71 -12.07 -4.06
C PRO A 207 -1.58 -12.52 -2.59
N GLY A 208 -1.15 -13.78 -2.35
CA GLY A 208 -0.98 -14.34 -1.01
C GLY A 208 0.08 -13.64 -0.15
N ILE A 209 1.00 -12.89 -0.78
CA ILE A 209 2.02 -12.09 -0.06
C ILE A 209 1.43 -10.88 0.66
N LEU A 210 0.24 -10.42 0.28
CA LEU A 210 -0.41 -9.27 0.89
C LEU A 210 -1.02 -9.71 2.22
N GLN A 211 -0.68 -9.02 3.30
CA GLN A 211 -1.24 -9.23 4.64
C GLN A 211 -1.93 -7.95 5.09
N LYS A 212 -3.25 -7.95 5.25
CA LYS A 212 -4.04 -6.76 5.62
C LYS A 212 -4.72 -6.96 6.97
N LYS A 213 -4.53 -6.02 7.88
CA LYS A 213 -5.29 -5.89 9.13
C LYS A 213 -5.79 -4.47 9.32
N ALA A 214 -6.91 -4.33 10.02
CA ALA A 214 -7.39 -3.03 10.48
C ALA A 214 -6.87 -2.78 11.89
N LEU A 215 -6.46 -1.55 12.19
CA LEU A 215 -6.08 -1.16 13.53
C LEU A 215 -7.31 -1.19 14.45
N THR A 216 -7.27 -2.09 15.43
CA THR A 216 -8.35 -2.30 16.40
C THR A 216 -8.10 -1.49 17.67
N GLY A 217 -9.12 -1.40 18.51
CA GLY A 217 -9.08 -0.61 19.74
C GLY A 217 -10.43 -0.58 20.40
N ARG A 218 -10.56 0.24 21.45
CA ARG A 218 -11.83 0.43 22.17
C ARG A 218 -12.68 1.47 21.46
N ASP A 219 -13.76 1.00 20.87
CA ASP A 219 -14.78 1.86 20.27
C ASP A 219 -15.72 2.42 21.33
N TYR A 220 -16.07 3.68 21.17
CA TYR A 220 -17.12 4.32 21.94
C TYR A 220 -17.78 5.43 21.13
N PHE A 221 -18.93 5.89 21.61
CA PHE A 221 -19.74 6.91 20.94
C PHE A 221 -19.94 8.11 21.86
N VAL A 222 -19.79 9.31 21.29
CA VAL A 222 -20.19 10.57 21.95
C VAL A 222 -21.21 11.23 21.04
N GLY A 223 -22.47 11.25 21.46
CA GLY A 223 -23.59 11.62 20.59
C GLY A 223 -23.69 10.68 19.39
N ASN A 224 -23.72 11.23 18.17
CA ASN A 224 -23.78 10.46 16.92
C ASN A 224 -22.39 10.21 16.30
N SER A 225 -21.31 10.54 17.01
CA SER A 225 -19.94 10.41 16.53
C SER A 225 -19.27 9.18 17.14
N ARG A 226 -18.71 8.34 16.28
CA ARG A 226 -17.88 7.19 16.68
C ARG A 226 -16.45 7.64 16.93
N TYR A 227 -15.84 7.11 17.97
CA TYR A 227 -14.43 7.29 18.30
C TYR A 227 -13.79 5.94 18.61
N ARG A 228 -12.46 5.86 18.42
CA ARG A 228 -11.66 4.70 18.82
C ARG A 228 -10.41 5.15 19.55
N ASP A 229 -10.21 4.59 20.73
CA ASP A 229 -8.95 4.69 21.44
C ASP A 229 -8.14 3.41 21.20
N VAL A 230 -6.89 3.59 20.80
CA VAL A 230 -5.95 2.51 20.49
C VAL A 230 -4.83 2.57 21.53
N SER A 231 -4.49 1.43 22.14
CA SER A 231 -3.39 1.40 23.10
C SER A 231 -2.04 1.59 22.38
N PRO A 232 -1.01 2.16 23.02
CA PRO A 232 0.31 2.29 22.40
C PRO A 232 0.88 0.97 21.88
N GLU A 233 0.64 -0.14 22.58
CA GLU A 233 1.08 -1.47 22.17
C GLU A 233 0.35 -2.02 20.92
N ASP A 234 -0.92 -1.65 20.70
CA ASP A 234 -1.69 -2.08 19.53
C ASP A 234 -1.15 -1.48 18.23
N TRP A 235 -0.59 -0.27 18.26
CA TRP A 235 0.00 0.38 17.08
C TRP A 235 1.21 -0.40 16.57
N VAL A 236 2.09 -0.83 17.47
CA VAL A 236 3.32 -1.55 17.11
C VAL A 236 3.02 -3.01 16.76
N SER A 237 2.16 -3.68 17.54
CA SER A 237 1.83 -5.09 17.34
C SER A 237 1.08 -5.35 16.03
N VAL A 238 0.13 -4.49 15.64
CA VAL A 238 -0.56 -4.71 14.35
C VAL A 238 0.40 -4.67 13.17
N LEU A 239 1.45 -3.84 13.26
CA LEU A 239 2.46 -3.73 12.21
C LEU A 239 3.38 -4.95 12.18
N SER A 240 3.78 -5.48 13.35
CA SER A 240 4.59 -6.71 13.41
C SER A 240 3.80 -7.93 12.90
N GLU A 241 2.53 -8.02 13.26
CA GLU A 241 1.63 -9.10 12.82
C GLU A 241 1.49 -9.15 11.28
N VAL A 242 1.29 -8.01 10.62
CA VAL A 242 1.18 -7.99 9.15
C VAL A 242 2.52 -8.21 8.45
N LYS A 243 3.63 -8.01 9.15
CA LYS A 243 4.98 -8.33 8.68
C LYS A 243 5.34 -9.80 8.90
N GLY A 244 4.59 -10.52 9.74
CA GLY A 244 4.88 -11.89 10.13
C GLY A 244 6.06 -12.01 11.10
N VAL A 245 6.26 -10.99 11.96
CA VAL A 245 7.31 -10.90 12.98
C VAL A 245 6.71 -10.94 14.37
#